data_AF-A0ABD6ER15-F1
#
_entry.id   AF-A0ABD6ER15-F1
#
_cell.length_a   1.000
_cell.length_b   1.000
_cell.length_c   1.000
_cell.angle_alpha   90.00
_cell.angle_beta   90.00
_cell.angle_gamma   90.00
#
_symmetry.space_group_name_H-M   'P 1'
#
loop_
_entity.id
_entity.type
_entity.pdbx_description
1 polymer ?
#
loop_
_entity_poly.entity_id
_entity_poly.type
_entity_poly.pdbx_seq_one_letter_code
_entity_poly.pdbx_strand_id
1 'polypeptide(L)'
;MILDTFNKVYVWIGKGANSNEKANALDQVQKYLETDALPRDSPDVVEVHQGDEPNDFKEYFPNWDDEMFQSNARSFQAMRAAFCM
;
A
#
# COMPACT_ATOMS: atom_id res chain seq x y z
N MET A 1 -3.68 -0.05 -0.81
CA MET A 1 -3.09 1.29 -1.01
C MET A 1 -2.40 1.30 -2.36
N ILE A 2 -2.40 2.43 -3.07
CA ILE A 2 -1.64 2.60 -4.32
C ILE A 2 -0.46 3.54 -4.04
N LEU A 3 0.75 3.13 -4.42
CA LEU A 3 1.95 3.98 -4.44
C LEU A 3 2.37 4.14 -5.90
N ASP A 4 2.18 5.35 -6.44
CA ASP A 4 2.56 5.69 -7.81
C ASP A 4 3.93 6.38 -7.83
N THR A 5 4.89 5.77 -8.53
CA THR A 5 6.27 6.25 -8.67
C THR A 5 6.59 6.66 -10.12
N PHE A 6 5.55 6.96 -10.90
CA PHE A 6 5.57 7.23 -12.34
C PHE A 6 5.86 5.98 -13.18
N ASN A 7 7.04 5.37 -13.05
CA ASN A 7 7.47 4.20 -13.82
C ASN A 7 6.94 2.87 -13.27
N LYS A 8 6.77 2.80 -11.95
CA LYS A 8 6.17 1.64 -11.26
C LYS A 8 5.01 2.08 -10.39
N VAL A 9 3.99 1.25 -10.33
CA VAL A 9 2.81 1.47 -9.50
C VAL A 9 2.63 0.26 -8.60
N TYR A 10 2.76 0.47 -7.30
CA TYR A 10 2.64 -0.60 -6.32
C TYR A 10 1.22 -0.64 -5.76
N VAL A 11 0.62 -1.83 -5.71
CA VAL A 11 -0.62 -2.08 -5.00
C VAL A 11 -0.33 -2.83 -3.71
N TRP A 12 -0.38 -2.11 -2.59
CA TRP A 12 -0.14 -2.67 -1.28
C TRP A 12 -1.42 -3.23 -0.67
N ILE A 13 -1.42 -4.52 -0.34
CA ILE A 13 -2.53 -5.30 0.19
C ILE A 13 -2.29 -5.61 1.67
N GLY A 14 -3.09 -4.99 2.53
CA GLY A 14 -3.04 -5.20 3.97
C GLY A 14 -3.56 -6.58 4.39
N LYS A 15 -2.95 -7.17 5.43
CA LYS A 15 -3.43 -8.40 6.06
C LYS A 15 -4.89 -8.27 6.52
N GLY A 16 -5.23 -7.11 7.07
CA GLY A 16 -6.59 -6.76 7.54
C GLY A 16 -7.57 -6.28 6.46
N ALA A 17 -7.15 -6.18 5.19
CA ALA A 17 -8.07 -5.80 4.11
C ALA A 17 -9.17 -6.86 3.94
N ASN A 18 -10.38 -6.41 3.61
CA ASN A 18 -11.50 -7.33 3.41
C ASN A 18 -11.37 -8.09 2.08
N SER A 19 -12.11 -9.19 1.92
CA SER A 19 -12.00 -10.05 0.73
C SER A 19 -12.31 -9.31 -0.57
N ASN A 20 -13.22 -8.34 -0.54
CA ASN A 20 -13.57 -7.54 -1.70
C ASN A 20 -12.44 -6.57 -2.07
N GLU A 21 -11.82 -5.91 -1.10
CA GLU A 21 -10.65 -5.04 -1.33
C GLU A 21 -9.47 -5.83 -1.90
N LYS A 22 -9.20 -7.02 -1.36
CA LYS A 22 -8.14 -7.91 -1.85
C LYS A 22 -8.40 -8.35 -3.30
N ALA A 23 -9.62 -8.80 -3.59
CA ALA A 23 -9.98 -9.30 -4.92
C ALA A 23 -9.96 -8.21 -5.99
N ASN A 24 -10.35 -6.98 -5.64
CA ASN A 24 -10.44 -5.88 -6.60
C ASN A 24 -9.19 -5.00 -6.64
N ALA A 25 -8.13 -5.31 -5.89
CA ALA A 25 -6.97 -4.45 -5.71
C ALA A 25 -6.31 -4.08 -7.06
N LEU A 26 -6.10 -5.08 -7.92
CA LEU A 26 -5.52 -4.89 -9.25
C LEU A 26 -6.44 -4.12 -10.19
N ASP A 27 -7.73 -4.45 -10.21
CA ASP A 27 -8.73 -3.75 -11.03
C ASP A 27 -8.82 -2.25 -10.68
N GLN A 28 -8.67 -1.91 -9.39
CA GLN A 28 -8.64 -0.50 -8.96
C GLN A 28 -7.40 0.22 -9.50
N VAL A 29 -6.25 -0.45 -9.56
CA VAL A 29 -5.02 0.13 -10.12
C VAL A 29 -5.13 0.33 -11.63
N GLN A 30 -5.73 -0.62 -12.34
CA GLN A 30 -5.99 -0.47 -13.78
C GLN A 30 -6.89 0.73 -14.05
N LYS A 31 -8.01 0.87 -13.32
CA LYS A 31 -8.90 2.03 -13.43
C LYS A 31 -8.20 3.35 -13.11
N TYR A 32 -7.33 3.34 -12.10
CA TYR A 32 -6.52 4.51 -11.75
C TYR A 32 -5.65 4.94 -12.94
N LEU A 33 -4.97 3.98 -13.59
CA LEU A 33 -4.12 4.23 -14.76
C LEU A 33 -4.90 4.63 -16.01
N GLU A 34 -6.11 4.11 -16.22
CA GLU A 34 -6.99 4.52 -17.32
C GLU A 34 -7.40 6.00 -17.23
N THR A 35 -7.51 6.52 -16.01
CA THR A 35 -7.89 7.92 -15.74
C THR A 35 -6.69 8.86 -15.64
N ASP A 36 -5.49 8.35 -15.88
CA ASP A 36 -4.27 9.12 -15.71
C ASP A 36 -4.12 10.19 -16.80
N ALA A 37 -3.83 11.41 -16.35
CA ALA A 37 -3.63 12.57 -17.23
C ALA A 37 -2.16 12.75 -17.64
N LEU A 38 -1.24 11.97 -17.05
CA LEU A 38 0.18 12.08 -17.32
C LEU A 38 0.57 11.29 -18.58
N PRO A 39 1.40 11.86 -19.47
CA PRO A 39 1.91 11.14 -20.63
C PRO A 39 3.04 10.21 -20.17
N ARG A 40 2.67 9.01 -19.71
CA ARG A 40 3.63 7.95 -19.37
C ARG A 40 3.38 6.71 -20.21
N ASP A 41 4.47 6.04 -20.57
CA ASP A 41 4.41 4.71 -21.16
C ASP A 41 4.04 3.70 -20.07
N SER A 42 3.15 2.76 -20.40
CA SER A 42 2.53 1.78 -19.50
C SER A 42 3.41 1.39 -18.30
N PRO A 43 3.09 1.86 -17.07
CA PRO A 43 3.94 1.62 -15.91
C PRO A 43 3.84 0.16 -15.44
N ASP A 44 4.92 -0.34 -14.83
CA ASP A 44 4.93 -1.68 -14.24
C ASP A 44 4.06 -1.71 -12.98
N VAL A 45 3.03 -2.56 -12.97
CA VAL A 45 2.16 -2.75 -11.81
C VAL A 45 2.71 -3.89 -10.94
N VAL A 46 2.97 -3.61 -9.66
CA VAL A 46 3.56 -4.56 -8.71
C VAL A 46 2.62 -4.77 -7.52
N GLU A 47 2.21 -6.01 -7.29
CA GLU A 47 1.47 -6.38 -6.08
C GLU A 47 2.41 -6.55 -4.90
N VAL A 48 2.04 -5.95 -3.76
CA VAL A 48 2.84 -5.97 -2.52
C VAL A 48 1.94 -6.41 -1.37
N HIS A 49 2.34 -7.44 -0.64
CA HIS A 49 1.60 -7.90 0.54
C HIS A 49 2.24 -7.36 1.82
N GLN A 50 1.39 -7.02 2.80
CA GLN A 50 1.85 -6.55 4.11
C GLN A 50 2.78 -7.56 4.81
N GLY A 51 4.00 -7.13 5.11
CA GLY A 51 5.04 -7.95 5.73
C GLY A 51 5.97 -8.65 4.73
N ASP A 52 5.67 -8.57 3.43
CA ASP A 52 6.49 -9.10 2.33
C ASP A 52 6.86 -7.96 1.35
N GLU A 53 7.05 -6.74 1.88
CA GLU A 53 7.40 -5.59 1.05
C GLU A 53 8.80 -5.73 0.44
N PRO A 54 8.97 -5.51 -0.88
CA PRO A 54 10.27 -5.55 -1.52
C PRO A 54 11.10 -4.31 -1.16
N ASN A 55 12.43 -4.42 -1.22
CA ASN A 55 13.33 -3.33 -0.82
C ASN A 55 13.10 -2.04 -1.62
N ASP A 56 12.84 -2.16 -2.93
CA ASP A 56 12.57 -1.01 -3.80
C ASP A 56 11.29 -0.26 -3.42
N PHE A 57 10.28 -0.96 -2.87
CA PHE A 57 9.10 -0.32 -2.29
C PHE A 57 9.44 0.43 -1.00
N LYS A 58 10.25 -0.17 -0.12
CA LYS A 58 10.62 0.42 1.18
C LYS A 58 11.45 1.70 1.03
N GLU A 59 12.24 1.82 -0.04
CA GLU A 59 13.06 3.00 -0.32
C GLU A 59 12.25 4.30 -0.43
N TYR A 60 10.96 4.23 -0.78
CA TYR A 60 10.08 5.40 -0.82
C TYR A 60 9.62 5.88 0.56
N PHE A 61 9.95 5.16 1.64
CA PHE A 61 9.57 5.47 3.02
C PHE A 61 10.83 5.63 3.90
N PRO A 62 11.29 6.87 4.15
CA PRO A 62 12.58 7.11 4.80
C PRO A 62 12.76 6.50 6.20
N ASN A 63 11.67 6.31 6.94
CA ASN A 63 11.66 5.71 8.28
C ASN A 63 10.86 4.41 8.28
N TRP A 64 11.11 3.53 7.30
CA TRP A 64 10.48 2.22 7.26
C TRP A 64 10.92 1.37 8.47
N ASP A 65 9.96 0.70 9.08
CA ASP A 65 10.17 -0.20 10.22
C ASP A 65 9.45 -1.53 9.93
N ASP A 66 10.23 -2.59 9.75
CA ASP A 66 9.71 -3.94 9.48
C ASP A 66 8.93 -4.52 10.67
N GLU A 67 9.15 -3.99 11.87
CA GLU A 67 8.44 -4.40 13.07
C GLU A 67 7.15 -3.58 13.31
N MET A 68 6.89 -2.56 12.48
CA MET A 68 5.77 -1.62 12.65
C MET A 68 4.41 -2.32 12.83
N PHE A 69 4.21 -3.44 12.12
CA PHE A 69 2.96 -4.20 12.11
C PHE A 69 3.02 -5.51 12.91
N GLN A 70 4.12 -5.79 13.62
CA GLN A 70 4.26 -7.00 14.44
C GLN A 70 3.50 -6.88 15.78
N SER A 71 3.23 -5.65 16.22
CA SER A 71 2.50 -5.38 17.46
C SER A 71 1.18 -4.65 17.23
N ASN A 72 0.19 -4.92 18.09
CA ASN A 72 -1.09 -4.21 18.06
C ASN A 72 -1.02 -2.78 18.62
N ALA A 73 0.14 -2.34 19.13
CA ALA A 73 0.33 -1.04 19.76
C ALA A 73 0.04 0.13 18.81
N ARG A 74 0.28 -0.07 17.50
CA ARG A 74 0.00 0.91 16.45
C ARG A 74 -1.28 0.60 15.67
N SER A 75 -2.14 -0.28 16.16
CA SER A 75 -3.45 -0.50 15.54
C SER A 75 -4.32 0.76 15.63
N PHE A 76 -5.25 0.93 14.69
CA PHE A 76 -6.20 2.05 14.73
C PHE A 76 -6.94 2.13 16.07
N GLN A 77 -7.32 0.99 16.64
CA GLN A 77 -7.98 0.92 17.94
C GLN A 77 -7.06 1.40 19.07
N ALA A 78 -5.80 0.95 19.09
CA ALA A 78 -4.84 1.35 20.10
C ALA A 78 -4.48 2.85 20.00
N MET A 79 -4.26 3.36 18.78
CA MET A 79 -3.98 4.78 18.55
C MET A 79 -5.17 5.66 18.95
N ARG A 80 -6.40 5.21 18.68
CA ARG A 80 -7.61 5.91 19.14
C ARG A 80 -7.74 5.92 20.66
N ALA A 81 -7.46 4.80 21.32
CA ALA A 81 -7.50 4.73 22.77
C ALA A 81 -6.47 5.65 23.44
N ALA A 82 -5.27 5.75 22.86
CA ALA A 82 -4.20 6.62 23.35
C ALA A 82 -4.49 8.12 23.19
N PHE A 83 -5.32 8.52 22.23
CA PHE A 83 -5.68 9.93 21.99
C PHE A 83 -6.93 10.38 22.75
N CYS A 84 -7.66 9.45 23.38
CA CYS A 84 -8.84 9.72 24.19
C CYS A 84 -8.54 9.82 25.70
N MET A 85 -7.27 9.93 26.11
CA MET A 85 -6.83 10.16 27.50
C MET A 85 -6.27 11.56 27.69
#